data_AF-F0XHR0-F1
#
_entry.id   AF-F0XHR0-F1
#
_cell.length_a   1.000
_cell.length_b   1.000
_cell.length_c   1.000
_cell.angle_alpha   90.00
_cell.angle_beta   90.00
_cell.angle_gamma   90.00
#
_symmetry.space_group_name_H-M   'P 1'
#
loop_
_entity.id
_entity.type
_entity.pdbx_description
1 polymer ?
#
loop_
_entity_poly.entity_id
_entity_poly.type
_entity_poly.pdbx_seq_one_letter_code
_entity_poly.pdbx_strand_id
1 'polypeptide(L)'
;MAVAPITGMLRRRLIVDLTVALSLGTAAGSAFWYGFHIPRTVARDTHYQKLEQERAERTAASAAAVGRRILAEIEETSLEELLHQIRTRTSIYSDLPSPSLDVGAGAPSAAAAAAATTTTTPSIPIPALQRLVTAHFRATRSPGLDIGGPHPLPLLYLLVAAIVAAPRRQAVIVVDLEARFDVAALLGMRARIVDVGTDAETDTETPVESGSPVASDDLRHVHVFRVDPRLSPSAASDAIAAAQQRVLYGPQRLRDRSCWGTLIVGSAGLAGTTSSSGSVSARTGLYGWLRIDAALAALPSPLTRPPSASITWIASSPWGSFAFQLLRDV
;
A
#
# COMPACT_ATOMS: atom_id res chain seq x y z
N MET A 1 20.64 53.48 65.37
CA MET A 1 20.45 52.16 64.73
C MET A 1 20.06 52.38 63.28
N ALA A 2 20.78 51.81 62.32
CA ALA A 2 20.42 51.92 60.91
C ALA A 2 19.34 50.87 60.59
N VAL A 3 18.22 51.30 60.03
CA VAL A 3 17.15 50.41 59.57
C VAL A 3 17.51 49.88 58.18
N ALA A 4 17.50 48.56 58.00
CA ALA A 4 17.82 47.95 56.72
C ALA A 4 16.76 48.29 55.65
N PRO A 5 17.16 48.48 54.37
CA PRO A 5 16.22 48.81 53.31
C PRO A 5 15.30 47.63 52.96
N ILE A 6 13.99 47.89 52.93
CA ILE A 6 12.94 46.89 52.63
C ILE A 6 12.64 46.90 51.13
N THR A 7 13.43 46.19 50.34
CA THR A 7 13.21 46.05 48.89
C THR A 7 13.16 44.59 48.46
N GLY A 8 12.49 44.30 47.33
CA GLY A 8 12.52 42.96 46.71
C GLY A 8 11.60 41.88 47.31
N MET A 9 10.77 42.20 48.31
CA MET A 9 9.88 41.22 48.97
C MET A 9 8.88 40.55 48.01
N LEU A 10 8.31 41.30 47.06
CA LEU A 10 7.35 40.77 46.08
C LEU A 10 7.99 39.71 45.17
N ARG A 11 9.18 40.00 44.63
CA ARG A 11 9.91 39.09 43.73
C ARG A 11 10.29 37.80 44.44
N ARG A 12 10.78 37.89 45.68
CA ARG A 12 11.15 36.70 46.47
C ARG A 12 9.93 35.82 46.75
N ARG A 13 8.80 36.41 47.14
CA ARG A 13 7.57 35.67 47.41
C ARG A 13 7.02 35.00 46.14
N LEU A 14 7.01 35.71 45.02
CA LEU A 14 6.55 35.16 43.74
C LEU A 14 7.38 33.96 43.28
N ILE A 15 8.71 34.00 43.45
CA ILE A 15 9.58 32.86 43.10
C ILE A 15 9.26 31.65 43.98
N VAL A 16 9.09 31.85 45.30
CA VAL A 16 8.76 30.76 46.23
C VAL A 16 7.39 30.16 45.90
N ASP A 17 6.39 31.00 45.64
CA ASP A 17 5.04 30.51 45.33
C ASP A 17 5.04 29.73 44.00
N LEU A 18 5.80 30.18 43.00
CA LEU A 18 5.92 29.49 41.71
C LEU A 18 6.63 28.14 41.84
N THR A 19 7.72 28.05 42.61
CA THR A 19 8.45 26.79 42.79
C THR A 19 7.62 25.78 43.60
N VAL A 20 6.91 26.24 44.63
CA VAL A 20 5.99 25.40 45.41
C VAL A 20 4.84 24.91 44.53
N ALA A 21 4.22 25.79 43.74
CA ALA A 21 3.13 25.40 42.84
C ALA A 21 3.61 24.37 41.79
N LEU A 22 4.78 24.59 41.18
CA LEU A 22 5.31 23.71 40.15
C LEU A 22 5.69 22.33 40.70
N SER A 23 6.35 22.29 41.86
CA SER A 23 6.74 21.05 42.51
C SER A 23 5.52 20.24 42.95
N LEU A 24 4.51 20.90 43.54
CA LEU A 24 3.28 20.25 43.96
C LEU A 24 2.48 19.74 42.75
N GLY A 25 2.39 20.53 41.68
CA GLY A 25 1.75 20.13 40.42
C GLY A 25 2.43 18.93 39.77
N THR A 26 3.77 18.90 39.77
CA THR A 26 4.55 17.78 39.24
C THR A 26 4.34 16.51 40.06
N ALA A 27 4.31 16.62 41.39
CA ALA A 27 4.05 15.49 42.29
C ALA A 27 2.63 14.94 42.08
N ALA A 28 1.62 15.81 42.01
CA ALA A 28 0.24 15.42 41.76
C ALA A 28 0.06 14.78 40.37
N GLY A 29 0.68 15.35 39.33
CA GLY A 29 0.68 14.78 37.98
C GLY A 29 1.34 13.40 37.93
N SER A 30 2.47 13.23 38.62
CA SER A 30 3.16 11.93 38.73
C SER A 30 2.29 10.90 39.46
N ALA A 31 1.65 11.28 40.57
CA ALA A 31 0.75 10.42 41.32
C ALA A 31 -0.46 9.99 40.47
N PHE A 32 -1.07 10.92 39.73
CA PHE A 32 -2.16 10.60 38.81
C PHE A 32 -1.70 9.64 37.69
N TRP A 33 -0.56 9.93 37.06
CA TRP A 33 -0.06 9.16 35.93
C TRP A 33 0.23 7.71 36.34
N TYR A 34 1.00 7.51 37.40
CA TYR A 34 1.41 6.18 37.83
C TYR A 34 0.36 5.47 38.69
N GLY A 35 -0.48 6.20 39.43
CA GLY A 35 -1.50 5.61 40.29
C GLY A 35 -2.79 5.27 39.56
N PHE A 36 -3.21 6.09 38.59
CA PHE A 36 -4.49 5.91 37.91
C PHE A 36 -4.33 5.59 36.41
N HIS A 37 -3.49 6.32 35.68
CA HIS A 37 -3.44 6.20 34.22
C HIS A 37 -2.75 4.90 33.75
N ILE A 38 -1.51 4.64 34.20
CA ILE A 38 -0.72 3.48 33.79
C ILE A 38 -1.38 2.14 34.14
N PRO A 39 -1.92 1.92 35.36
CA PRO A 39 -2.56 0.64 35.68
C PRO A 39 -3.77 0.36 34.79
N ARG A 40 -4.53 1.39 34.41
CA ARG A 40 -5.68 1.26 33.51
C ARG A 40 -5.25 0.90 32.09
N THR A 41 -4.18 1.49 31.57
CA THR A 41 -3.65 1.13 30.25
C THR A 41 -3.12 -0.31 30.26
N VAL A 42 -2.39 -0.71 31.30
CA VAL A 42 -1.91 -2.10 31.45
C VAL A 42 -3.09 -3.09 31.54
N ALA A 43 -4.15 -2.77 32.28
CA ALA A 43 -5.36 -3.60 32.36
C ALA A 43 -6.04 -3.77 30.98
N ARG A 44 -6.04 -2.71 30.16
CA ARG A 44 -6.55 -2.78 28.80
C ARG A 44 -5.64 -3.61 27.89
N ASP A 45 -4.33 -3.40 27.96
CA ASP A 45 -3.38 -4.06 27.07
C ASP A 45 -3.30 -5.58 27.36
N THR A 46 -3.35 -5.96 28.64
CA THR A 46 -3.47 -7.38 29.05
C THR A 46 -4.76 -8.03 28.56
N HIS A 47 -5.87 -7.29 28.47
CA HIS A 47 -7.10 -7.79 27.88
C HIS A 47 -6.95 -8.06 26.37
N TYR A 48 -6.31 -7.14 25.62
CA TYR A 48 -6.06 -7.34 24.19
C TYR A 48 -5.05 -8.45 23.91
N GLN A 49 -4.00 -8.60 24.74
CA GLN A 49 -3.06 -9.71 24.64
C GLN A 49 -3.76 -11.07 24.77
N LYS A 50 -4.72 -11.19 25.69
CA LYS A 50 -5.53 -12.41 25.83
C LYS A 50 -6.36 -12.68 24.58
N LEU A 51 -7.01 -11.65 24.01
CA LEU A 51 -7.78 -11.80 22.76
C LEU A 51 -6.90 -12.20 21.57
N GLU A 52 -5.65 -11.71 21.50
CA GLU A 52 -4.70 -12.12 20.47
C GLU A 52 -4.24 -13.56 20.66
N GLN A 53 -3.98 -13.99 21.91
CA GLN A 53 -3.68 -15.39 22.22
C GLN A 53 -4.84 -16.32 21.84
N GLU A 54 -6.08 -15.98 22.23
CA GLU A 54 -7.26 -16.76 21.85
C GLU A 54 -7.45 -16.84 20.32
N ARG A 55 -7.20 -15.72 19.60
CA ARG A 55 -7.25 -15.71 18.13
C ARG A 55 -6.15 -16.57 17.53
N ALA A 56 -4.92 -16.51 18.05
CA ALA A 56 -3.80 -17.31 17.59
C ALA A 56 -4.01 -18.81 17.84
N GLU A 57 -4.56 -19.18 19.00
CA GLU A 57 -4.93 -20.55 19.32
C GLU A 57 -6.05 -21.05 18.40
N ARG A 58 -7.05 -20.21 18.13
CA ARG A 58 -8.17 -20.56 17.22
C ARG A 58 -7.71 -20.74 15.77
N THR A 59 -6.82 -19.87 15.28
CA THR A 59 -6.24 -20.03 13.94
C THR A 59 -5.33 -21.25 13.88
N ALA A 60 -4.47 -21.47 14.88
CA ALA A 60 -3.62 -22.66 14.98
C ALA A 60 -4.43 -23.96 15.04
N ALA A 61 -5.52 -24.00 15.81
CA ALA A 61 -6.42 -25.14 15.89
C ALA A 61 -7.12 -25.42 14.55
N SER A 62 -7.56 -24.37 13.84
CA SER A 62 -8.15 -24.52 12.50
C SER A 62 -7.13 -25.01 11.46
N ALA A 63 -5.90 -24.51 11.51
CA ALA A 63 -4.81 -24.95 10.64
C ALA A 63 -4.41 -26.40 10.93
N ALA A 64 -4.33 -26.79 12.21
CA ALA A 64 -4.06 -28.17 12.61
C ALA A 64 -5.20 -29.12 12.22
N ALA A 65 -6.47 -28.69 12.29
CA ALA A 65 -7.61 -29.48 11.83
C ALA A 65 -7.60 -29.67 10.31
N VAL A 66 -7.24 -28.63 9.54
CA VAL A 66 -7.03 -28.72 8.09
C VAL A 66 -5.85 -29.64 7.77
N GLY A 67 -4.72 -29.50 8.49
CA GLY A 67 -3.56 -30.38 8.35
C GLY A 67 -3.88 -31.85 8.63
N ARG A 68 -4.65 -32.14 9.69
CA ARG A 68 -5.14 -33.51 9.96
C ARG A 68 -6.08 -34.02 8.87
N ARG A 69 -6.93 -33.17 8.30
CA ARG A 69 -7.82 -33.53 7.19
C ARG A 69 -7.04 -33.85 5.91
N ILE A 70 -6.02 -33.06 5.60
CA ILE A 70 -5.12 -33.28 4.45
C ILE A 70 -4.29 -34.55 4.66
N LEU A 71 -3.75 -34.78 5.87
CA LEU A 71 -3.00 -36.00 6.20
C LEU A 71 -3.86 -37.27 6.15
N ALA A 72 -5.15 -37.18 6.50
CA ALA A 72 -6.09 -38.29 6.34
C ALA A 72 -6.43 -38.58 4.86
N GLU A 73 -6.43 -37.56 4.00
CA GLU A 73 -6.64 -37.72 2.55
C GLU A 73 -5.39 -38.30 1.83
N ILE A 74 -4.19 -38.05 2.37
CA ILE A 74 -2.90 -38.56 1.84
C ILE A 74 -2.77 -40.09 1.99
N GLU A 75 -3.52 -40.73 2.89
CA GLU A 75 -3.52 -42.20 3.01
C GLU A 75 -4.28 -42.89 1.86
N GLU A 76 -5.16 -42.18 1.14
CA GLU A 76 -5.95 -42.73 0.02
C GLU A 76 -5.41 -42.37 -1.38
N THR A 77 -4.56 -41.34 -1.52
CA THR A 77 -3.88 -41.00 -2.78
C THR A 77 -2.37 -41.08 -2.63
N SER A 78 -1.79 -42.18 -3.12
CA SER A 78 -0.35 -42.48 -3.09
C SER A 78 0.52 -41.27 -3.48
N LEU A 79 1.55 -41.00 -2.66
CA LEU A 79 2.57 -39.96 -2.84
C LEU A 79 3.14 -39.89 -4.27
N GLU A 80 3.21 -41.03 -4.96
CA GLU A 80 3.73 -41.10 -6.33
C GLU A 80 2.83 -40.42 -7.35
N GLU A 81 1.51 -40.46 -7.16
CA GLU A 81 0.53 -39.80 -8.05
C GLU A 81 0.66 -38.27 -7.94
N LEU A 82 0.87 -37.76 -6.72
CA LEU A 82 1.09 -36.34 -6.46
C LEU A 82 2.44 -35.86 -7.02
N LEU A 83 3.51 -36.64 -6.84
CA LEU A 83 4.81 -36.34 -7.44
C LEU A 83 4.73 -36.37 -8.97
N HIS A 84 3.95 -37.29 -9.54
CA HIS A 84 3.77 -37.37 -10.98
C HIS A 84 2.96 -36.19 -11.54
N GLN A 85 1.91 -35.72 -10.85
CA GLN A 85 1.13 -34.53 -11.21
C GLN A 85 1.93 -33.23 -11.12
N ILE A 86 2.79 -33.10 -10.11
CA ILE A 86 3.67 -31.94 -9.97
C ILE A 86 4.71 -31.92 -11.09
N ARG A 87 5.31 -33.08 -11.41
CA ARG A 87 6.32 -33.21 -12.45
C ARG A 87 5.76 -33.00 -13.86
N THR A 88 4.54 -33.48 -14.13
CA THR A 88 3.84 -33.20 -15.40
C THR A 88 3.46 -31.73 -15.51
N ARG A 89 2.97 -31.07 -14.45
CA ARG A 89 2.71 -29.63 -14.47
C ARG A 89 3.95 -28.77 -14.68
N THR A 90 5.10 -29.18 -14.14
CA THR A 90 6.37 -28.45 -14.35
C THR A 90 6.96 -28.69 -15.74
N SER A 91 6.80 -29.89 -16.30
CA SER A 91 7.26 -30.22 -17.65
C SER A 91 6.54 -29.44 -18.75
N ILE A 92 5.30 -29.00 -18.53
CA ILE A 92 4.51 -28.23 -19.50
C ILE A 92 5.10 -26.82 -19.76
N TYR A 93 5.97 -26.32 -18.88
CA TYR A 93 6.58 -24.99 -19.01
C TYR A 93 8.02 -25.00 -19.55
N SER A 94 8.63 -26.17 -19.78
CA SER A 94 10.03 -26.28 -20.23
C SER A 94 10.23 -26.36 -21.75
N ASP A 95 9.17 -26.44 -22.56
CA ASP A 95 9.26 -26.60 -24.04
C ASP A 95 9.28 -25.27 -24.84
N LEU A 96 9.60 -24.14 -24.19
CA LEU A 96 9.90 -22.90 -24.91
C LEU A 96 11.42 -22.80 -25.14
N PRO A 97 11.91 -22.64 -26.39
CA PRO A 97 13.34 -22.49 -26.65
C PRO A 97 13.82 -21.16 -26.07
N SER A 98 14.64 -21.20 -25.02
CA SER A 98 15.35 -20.02 -24.52
C SER A 98 16.79 -20.01 -25.04
N PRO A 99 17.30 -18.86 -25.50
CA PRO A 99 18.65 -18.76 -26.05
C PRO A 99 19.70 -18.89 -24.94
N SER A 100 20.75 -19.62 -25.26
CA SER A 100 21.89 -19.96 -24.43
C SER A 100 22.68 -18.74 -23.94
N LEU A 101 22.90 -18.65 -22.62
CA LEU A 101 24.07 -17.98 -22.04
C LEU A 101 24.66 -18.84 -20.93
N ASP A 102 25.94 -19.14 -21.14
CA ASP A 102 26.82 -19.99 -20.38
C ASP A 102 27.49 -19.15 -19.27
N VAL A 103 27.21 -19.42 -17.99
CA VAL A 103 28.02 -18.96 -16.85
C VAL A 103 27.90 -19.96 -15.69
N GLY A 104 29.06 -20.40 -15.21
CA GLY A 104 29.24 -21.53 -14.29
C GLY A 104 28.82 -21.33 -12.84
N ALA A 105 28.59 -22.50 -12.23
CA ALA A 105 28.86 -22.91 -10.85
C ALA A 105 28.50 -21.95 -9.70
N GLY A 106 27.39 -22.26 -9.04
CA GLY A 106 27.08 -21.81 -7.68
C GLY A 106 25.65 -22.18 -7.29
N ALA A 107 25.41 -23.44 -6.91
CA ALA A 107 24.11 -23.88 -6.43
C ALA A 107 23.79 -23.26 -5.06
N PRO A 108 22.66 -22.54 -4.87
CA PRO A 108 22.16 -22.27 -3.53
C PRO A 108 21.37 -23.48 -3.01
N SER A 109 21.73 -23.88 -1.79
CA SER A 109 21.15 -24.93 -0.97
C SER A 109 19.62 -24.93 -0.94
N ALA A 110 19.05 -26.13 -1.14
CA ALA A 110 17.62 -26.46 -1.10
C ALA A 110 16.92 -26.16 0.24
N ALA A 111 17.66 -25.75 1.29
CA ALA A 111 17.09 -25.33 2.57
C ALA A 111 16.49 -23.91 2.55
N ALA A 112 16.84 -23.06 1.56
CA ALA A 112 16.27 -21.72 1.41
C ALA A 112 14.92 -21.71 0.66
N ALA A 113 14.54 -22.83 0.01
CA ALA A 113 13.34 -22.94 -0.79
C ALA A 113 12.08 -23.33 0.03
N ALA A 114 12.25 -23.83 1.25
CA ALA A 114 11.13 -24.29 2.10
C ALA A 114 10.48 -23.19 2.96
N ALA A 115 11.08 -21.99 3.04
CA ALA A 115 10.54 -20.85 3.81
C ALA A 115 9.82 -19.80 2.94
N ALA A 116 9.66 -20.05 1.63
CA ALA A 116 8.88 -19.21 0.74
C ALA A 116 7.41 -19.64 0.80
N THR A 117 6.71 -19.29 1.89
CA THR A 117 5.27 -19.07 1.78
C THR A 117 5.10 -18.00 0.72
N THR A 118 4.60 -18.41 -0.44
CA THR A 118 4.45 -17.64 -1.66
C THR A 118 3.49 -16.48 -1.45
N THR A 119 3.99 -15.38 -0.90
CA THR A 119 3.36 -14.06 -0.98
C THR A 119 3.55 -13.56 -2.41
N THR A 120 2.78 -14.12 -3.34
CA THR A 120 2.80 -13.73 -4.76
C THR A 120 2.29 -12.30 -4.87
N THR A 121 3.21 -11.32 -4.95
CA THR A 121 2.88 -9.93 -5.24
C THR A 121 2.11 -9.86 -6.57
N PRO A 122 0.91 -9.26 -6.64
CA PRO A 122 0.16 -9.15 -7.88
C PRO A 122 0.95 -8.36 -8.92
N SER A 123 1.01 -8.85 -10.16
CA SER A 123 1.74 -8.22 -11.26
C SER A 123 1.20 -6.81 -11.54
N ILE A 124 2.04 -5.79 -11.41
CA ILE A 124 1.70 -4.39 -11.67
C ILE A 124 1.72 -4.14 -13.19
N PRO A 125 0.72 -3.43 -13.76
CA PRO A 125 0.60 -3.22 -15.21
C PRO A 125 1.64 -2.34 -15.85
N ILE A 126 2.25 -1.47 -15.04
CA ILE A 126 3.19 -0.46 -15.50
C ILE A 126 4.59 -1.06 -15.32
N PRO A 127 5.32 -1.42 -16.39
CA PRO A 127 6.60 -2.12 -16.27
C PRO A 127 7.65 -1.32 -15.48
N ALA A 128 7.69 0.00 -15.69
CA ALA A 128 8.53 0.91 -14.91
C ALA A 128 8.23 0.85 -13.40
N LEU A 129 6.95 0.84 -13.03
CA LEU A 129 6.51 0.72 -11.64
C LEU A 129 6.78 -0.67 -11.07
N GLN A 130 6.60 -1.73 -11.86
CA GLN A 130 6.93 -3.11 -11.46
C GLN A 130 8.43 -3.25 -11.13
N ARG A 131 9.32 -2.60 -11.90
CA ARG A 131 10.77 -2.57 -11.60
C ARG A 131 11.04 -1.92 -10.25
N LEU A 132 10.44 -0.76 -9.98
CA LEU A 132 10.61 -0.05 -8.71
C LEU A 132 10.07 -0.85 -7.52
N VAL A 133 8.89 -1.45 -7.64
CA VAL A 133 8.30 -2.28 -6.57
C VAL A 133 9.15 -3.52 -6.30
N THR A 134 9.68 -4.15 -7.35
CA THR A 134 10.60 -5.29 -7.20
C THR A 134 11.89 -4.87 -6.51
N ALA A 135 12.46 -3.72 -6.86
CA ALA A 135 13.65 -3.17 -6.21
C ALA A 135 13.41 -2.83 -4.73
N HIS A 136 12.28 -2.18 -4.42
CA HIS A 136 11.86 -1.91 -3.05
C HIS A 136 11.73 -3.21 -2.24
N PHE A 137 10.98 -4.19 -2.75
CA PHE A 137 10.80 -5.47 -2.05
C PHE A 137 12.12 -6.20 -1.78
N ARG A 138 13.07 -6.14 -2.72
CA ARG A 138 14.42 -6.71 -2.52
C ARG A 138 15.18 -6.01 -1.39
N ALA A 139 15.02 -4.71 -1.24
CA ALA A 139 15.73 -3.91 -0.23
C ALA A 139 15.07 -3.98 1.16
N THR A 140 13.75 -3.90 1.25
CA THR A 140 13.01 -3.72 2.52
C THR A 140 12.23 -4.95 2.98
N ARG A 141 12.04 -5.94 2.09
CA ARG A 141 11.17 -7.11 2.31
C ARG A 141 9.71 -6.76 2.66
N SER A 142 9.29 -5.50 2.51
CA SER A 142 7.90 -5.09 2.72
C SER A 142 7.11 -5.20 1.40
N PRO A 143 6.01 -5.96 1.38
CA PRO A 143 5.14 -6.06 0.22
C PRO A 143 4.23 -4.83 0.13
N GLY A 144 4.04 -4.30 -1.08
CA GLY A 144 3.04 -3.26 -1.36
C GLY A 144 3.62 -1.97 -1.93
N LEU A 145 2.77 -1.26 -2.67
CA LEU A 145 3.07 0.03 -3.28
C LEU A 145 2.52 1.16 -2.39
N ASP A 146 3.39 1.92 -1.72
CA ASP A 146 2.99 3.11 -0.94
C ASP A 146 3.35 4.38 -1.73
N ILE A 147 2.31 5.04 -2.24
CA ILE A 147 2.39 6.25 -3.05
C ILE A 147 2.31 7.48 -2.13
N GLY A 148 3.38 8.26 -2.12
CA GLY A 148 3.59 9.45 -1.34
C GLY A 148 3.55 10.76 -2.14
N GLY A 149 3.66 11.88 -1.43
CA GLY A 149 3.85 13.19 -2.03
C GLY A 149 2.59 14.08 -2.05
N PRO A 150 2.71 15.30 -2.59
CA PRO A 150 1.62 16.28 -2.62
C PRO A 150 0.46 15.86 -3.54
N HIS A 151 0.76 15.12 -4.61
CA HIS A 151 -0.22 14.72 -5.62
C HIS A 151 -0.20 13.20 -5.85
N PRO A 152 -0.74 12.38 -4.93
CA PRO A 152 -0.68 10.92 -5.07
C PRO A 152 -1.71 10.35 -6.07
N LEU A 153 -2.79 11.09 -6.33
CA LEU A 153 -3.93 10.64 -7.14
C LEU A 153 -3.62 10.39 -8.63
N PRO A 154 -2.79 11.19 -9.33
CA PRO A 154 -2.53 10.99 -10.75
C PRO A 154 -1.99 9.60 -11.10
N LEU A 155 -1.05 9.06 -10.33
CA LEU A 155 -0.55 7.70 -10.56
C LEU A 155 -1.60 6.64 -10.20
N LEU A 156 -2.43 6.90 -9.19
CA LEU A 156 -3.53 6.01 -8.85
C LEU A 156 -4.53 5.92 -9.99
N TYR A 157 -4.90 7.05 -10.60
CA TYR A 157 -5.77 7.08 -11.78
C TYR A 157 -5.12 6.36 -12.96
N LEU A 158 -3.83 6.56 -13.21
CA LEU A 158 -3.10 5.84 -14.25
C LEU A 158 -3.10 4.33 -14.01
N LEU A 159 -2.85 3.90 -12.77
CA LEU A 159 -2.84 2.50 -12.36
C LEU A 159 -4.21 1.86 -12.55
N VAL A 160 -5.28 2.51 -12.06
CA VAL A 160 -6.66 2.04 -12.22
C VAL A 160 -7.03 1.95 -13.70
N ALA A 161 -6.70 2.97 -14.50
CA ALA A 161 -6.94 2.94 -15.94
C ALA A 161 -6.23 1.75 -16.61
N ALA A 162 -4.97 1.50 -16.28
CA ALA A 162 -4.18 0.40 -16.85
C ALA A 162 -4.65 -1.01 -16.41
N ILE A 163 -5.30 -1.13 -15.26
CA ILE A 163 -5.88 -2.39 -14.76
C ILE A 163 -7.20 -2.69 -15.47
N VAL A 164 -8.06 -1.68 -15.58
CA VAL A 164 -9.45 -1.86 -16.01
C VAL A 164 -9.59 -1.82 -17.53
N ALA A 165 -8.80 -1.00 -18.22
CA ALA A 165 -8.79 -0.96 -19.68
C ALA A 165 -8.06 -2.19 -20.29
N ALA A 166 -8.19 -2.34 -21.62
CA ALA A 166 -7.39 -3.31 -22.36
C ALA A 166 -5.88 -2.96 -22.23
N PRO A 167 -4.99 -3.96 -22.04
CA PRO A 167 -5.18 -5.38 -22.33
C PRO A 167 -5.69 -6.24 -21.15
N ARG A 168 -5.75 -5.72 -19.92
CA ARG A 168 -5.94 -6.57 -18.73
C ARG A 168 -7.39 -6.86 -18.41
N ARG A 169 -8.29 -5.87 -18.59
CA ARG A 169 -9.72 -6.00 -18.26
C ARG A 169 -9.93 -6.69 -16.91
N GLN A 170 -9.30 -6.16 -15.87
CA GLN A 170 -9.46 -6.64 -14.51
C GLN A 170 -10.33 -5.69 -13.70
N ALA A 171 -10.95 -6.22 -12.65
CA ALA A 171 -11.72 -5.41 -11.73
C ALA A 171 -10.86 -4.98 -10.53
N VAL A 172 -11.16 -3.82 -9.97
CA VAL A 172 -10.37 -3.21 -8.89
C VAL A 172 -11.26 -2.69 -7.78
N ILE A 173 -10.81 -2.88 -6.55
CA ILE A 173 -11.48 -2.38 -5.35
C ILE A 173 -10.73 -1.14 -4.89
N VAL A 174 -11.42 -0.03 -4.73
CA VAL A 174 -10.87 1.23 -4.21
C VAL A 174 -11.56 1.55 -2.90
N VAL A 175 -10.84 1.52 -1.79
CA VAL A 175 -11.34 1.99 -0.50
C VAL A 175 -10.86 3.42 -0.31
N ASP A 176 -11.79 4.37 -0.39
CA ASP A 176 -11.51 5.79 -0.31
C ASP A 176 -11.88 6.34 1.07
N LEU A 177 -10.85 6.59 1.88
CA LEU A 177 -10.98 7.09 3.24
C LEU A 177 -11.07 8.62 3.30
N GLU A 178 -10.62 9.32 2.26
CA GLU A 178 -10.59 10.78 2.20
C GLU A 178 -11.68 11.36 1.29
N ALA A 179 -12.46 10.50 0.61
CA ALA A 179 -13.46 10.87 -0.39
C ALA A 179 -12.88 11.72 -1.55
N ARG A 180 -11.63 11.47 -1.92
CA ARG A 180 -10.89 12.22 -2.95
C ARG A 180 -10.86 11.52 -4.31
N PHE A 181 -11.25 10.26 -4.37
CA PHE A 181 -11.26 9.48 -5.58
C PHE A 181 -12.59 9.64 -6.33
N ASP A 182 -12.50 10.09 -7.57
CA ASP A 182 -13.62 10.27 -8.47
C ASP A 182 -13.55 9.28 -9.64
N VAL A 183 -14.52 8.35 -9.69
CA VAL A 183 -14.60 7.34 -10.75
C VAL A 183 -14.86 7.99 -12.11
N ALA A 184 -15.61 9.10 -12.15
CA ALA A 184 -15.95 9.76 -13.41
C ALA A 184 -14.73 10.37 -14.09
N ALA A 185 -13.67 10.68 -13.33
CA ALA A 185 -12.40 11.16 -13.88
C ALA A 185 -11.68 10.12 -14.76
N LEU A 186 -11.97 8.82 -14.57
CA LEU A 186 -11.38 7.75 -15.37
C LEU A 186 -11.94 7.66 -16.78
N LEU A 187 -13.15 8.17 -17.05
CA LEU A 187 -13.77 8.04 -18.36
C LEU A 187 -12.94 8.75 -19.45
N GLY A 188 -12.59 8.01 -20.51
CA GLY A 188 -11.75 8.49 -21.61
C GLY A 188 -10.26 8.60 -21.25
N MET A 189 -9.86 8.19 -20.04
CA MET A 189 -8.48 8.26 -19.58
C MET A 189 -7.61 7.19 -20.24
N ARG A 190 -6.38 7.55 -20.60
CA ARG A 190 -5.39 6.64 -21.18
C ARG A 190 -4.05 6.79 -20.47
N ALA A 191 -3.44 5.66 -20.14
CA ALA A 191 -2.15 5.60 -19.47
C ALA A 191 -1.00 5.78 -20.48
N ARG A 192 -0.18 6.81 -20.29
CA ARG A 192 1.03 7.04 -21.10
C ARG A 192 2.24 7.13 -20.19
N ILE A 193 3.19 6.22 -20.38
CA ILE A 193 4.49 6.25 -19.71
C ILE A 193 5.45 6.98 -20.64
N VAL A 194 6.20 7.92 -20.10
CA VAL A 194 7.28 8.60 -20.81
C VAL A 194 8.56 8.09 -20.17
N ASP A 195 9.31 7.24 -20.86
CA ASP A 195 10.60 6.81 -20.34
C ASP A 195 11.52 8.05 -20.30
N VAL A 196 12.22 8.23 -19.19
CA VAL A 196 13.23 9.27 -19.06
C VAL A 196 14.54 8.53 -19.08
N GLY A 197 15.02 8.23 -20.29
CA GLY A 197 16.32 7.62 -20.49
C GLY A 197 17.40 8.44 -19.77
N THR A 198 18.20 7.78 -18.93
CA THR A 198 19.34 8.38 -18.24
C THR A 198 20.55 8.62 -19.14
N ASP A 199 20.46 8.35 -20.44
CA ASP A 199 21.61 8.43 -21.34
C ASP A 199 21.36 9.51 -22.40
N ALA A 200 22.12 10.60 -22.26
CA ALA A 200 22.24 11.63 -23.27
C ALA A 200 23.08 11.08 -24.43
N GLU A 201 22.46 10.40 -25.39
CA GLU A 201 22.86 10.40 -26.81
C GLU A 201 21.89 9.53 -27.64
N THR A 202 21.41 10.11 -28.75
CA THR A 202 20.73 9.48 -29.90
C THR A 202 19.27 9.02 -29.78
N ASP A 203 18.44 9.75 -30.56
CA ASP A 203 17.32 9.31 -31.40
C ASP A 203 15.98 8.82 -30.80
N THR A 204 15.05 9.78 -30.75
CA THR A 204 13.61 9.62 -31.01
C THR A 204 12.93 8.41 -30.35
N GLU A 205 12.95 8.34 -29.02
CA GLU A 205 12.11 7.40 -28.29
C GLU A 205 10.62 7.77 -28.49
N THR A 206 9.92 6.94 -29.27
CA THR A 206 8.49 7.07 -29.46
C THR A 206 7.76 6.67 -28.18
N PRO A 207 6.90 7.55 -27.63
CA PRO A 207 6.20 7.28 -26.38
C PRO A 207 5.28 6.06 -26.53
N VAL A 208 5.45 5.07 -25.66
CA VAL A 208 4.64 3.85 -25.66
C VAL A 208 3.27 4.16 -25.06
N GLU A 209 2.31 4.45 -25.94
CA GLU A 209 0.92 4.62 -25.54
C GLU A 209 0.35 3.29 -25.06
N SER A 210 0.13 3.17 -23.75
CA SER A 210 -0.22 1.90 -23.13
C SER A 210 -1.74 1.75 -23.04
N GLY A 211 -2.33 1.03 -23.97
CA GLY A 211 -3.71 0.52 -23.88
C GLY A 211 -4.78 1.41 -24.50
N SER A 212 -6.00 0.89 -24.55
CA SER A 212 -7.20 1.62 -25.02
C SER A 212 -7.65 2.63 -23.96
N PRO A 213 -8.33 3.73 -24.36
CA PRO A 213 -8.96 4.62 -23.39
C PRO A 213 -10.02 3.86 -22.57
N VAL A 214 -10.17 4.24 -21.30
CA VAL A 214 -11.15 3.64 -20.39
C VAL A 214 -12.57 3.92 -20.90
N ALA A 215 -13.34 2.87 -21.17
CA ALA A 215 -14.72 2.97 -21.63
C ALA A 215 -15.72 3.05 -20.47
N SER A 216 -16.96 3.46 -20.74
CA SER A 216 -18.02 3.48 -19.72
C SER A 216 -18.33 2.10 -19.14
N ASP A 217 -18.15 1.04 -19.92
CA ASP A 217 -18.34 -0.35 -19.48
C ASP A 217 -17.27 -0.75 -18.44
N ASP A 218 -16.03 -0.30 -18.64
CA ASP A 218 -14.90 -0.56 -17.74
C ASP A 218 -15.17 -0.03 -16.32
N LEU A 219 -15.85 1.12 -16.20
CA LEU A 219 -16.17 1.74 -14.91
C LEU A 219 -17.06 0.86 -14.01
N ARG A 220 -17.84 -0.06 -14.58
CA ARG A 220 -18.68 -1.00 -13.81
C ARG A 220 -17.87 -1.97 -12.96
N HIS A 221 -16.59 -2.11 -13.28
CA HIS A 221 -15.65 -3.01 -12.61
C HIS A 221 -14.72 -2.27 -11.62
N VAL A 222 -14.95 -0.98 -11.39
CA VAL A 222 -14.30 -0.18 -10.35
C VAL A 222 -15.24 -0.08 -9.15
N HIS A 223 -14.94 -0.84 -8.10
CA HIS A 223 -15.76 -0.85 -6.88
C HIS A 223 -15.21 0.13 -5.86
N VAL A 224 -15.86 1.28 -5.70
CA VAL A 224 -15.44 2.31 -4.74
C VAL A 224 -16.23 2.21 -3.44
N PHE A 225 -15.51 2.04 -2.33
CA PHE A 225 -16.04 2.06 -0.98
C PHE A 225 -15.58 3.34 -0.31
N ARG A 226 -16.49 4.31 -0.18
CA ARG A 226 -16.22 5.55 0.56
C ARG A 226 -16.47 5.31 2.04
N VAL A 227 -15.46 5.61 2.85
CA VAL A 227 -15.54 5.54 4.31
C VAL A 227 -15.61 6.97 4.83
N ASP A 228 -16.46 7.24 5.82
CA ASP A 228 -16.53 8.59 6.39
C ASP A 228 -15.17 8.97 6.99
N PRO A 229 -14.57 10.10 6.57
CA PRO A 229 -13.25 10.54 7.06
C PRO A 229 -13.25 10.92 8.54
N ARG A 230 -14.44 11.04 9.15
CA ARG A 230 -14.62 11.33 10.59
C ARG A 230 -14.54 10.07 11.46
N LEU A 231 -14.52 8.89 10.86
CA LEU A 231 -14.45 7.62 11.59
C LEU A 231 -13.06 7.44 12.23
N SER A 232 -13.06 6.85 13.44
CA SER A 232 -11.83 6.45 14.15
C SER A 232 -10.94 5.55 13.27
N PRO A 233 -9.60 5.59 13.41
CA PRO A 233 -8.69 4.70 12.67
C PRO A 233 -9.01 3.20 12.84
N SER A 234 -9.52 2.78 14.00
CA SER A 234 -10.02 1.41 14.22
C SER A 234 -11.28 1.10 13.41
N ALA A 235 -12.14 2.09 13.20
CA ALA A 235 -13.31 1.95 12.35
C ALA A 235 -12.94 1.96 10.86
N ALA A 236 -11.81 2.56 10.48
CA ALA A 236 -11.29 2.48 9.11
C ALA A 236 -10.80 1.05 8.78
N SER A 237 -10.12 0.36 9.70
CA SER A 237 -9.75 -1.06 9.50
C SER A 237 -10.98 -1.96 9.40
N ASP A 238 -12.00 -1.73 10.22
CA ASP A 238 -13.26 -2.48 10.16
C ASP A 238 -14.01 -2.20 8.84
N ALA A 239 -13.96 -0.96 8.35
CA ALA A 239 -14.54 -0.59 7.06
C ALA A 239 -13.79 -1.24 5.88
N ILE A 240 -12.46 -1.33 5.93
CA ILE A 240 -11.65 -2.05 4.94
C ILE A 240 -12.02 -3.53 4.95
N ALA A 241 -12.10 -4.16 6.13
CA ALA A 241 -12.49 -5.57 6.26
C ALA A 241 -13.91 -5.82 5.75
N ALA A 242 -14.86 -4.93 6.07
CA ALA A 242 -16.24 -5.00 5.59
C ALA A 242 -16.34 -4.80 4.07
N ALA A 243 -15.54 -3.91 3.49
CA ALA A 243 -15.44 -3.71 2.04
C ALA A 243 -14.92 -4.98 1.36
N GLN A 244 -13.83 -5.57 1.86
CA GLN A 244 -13.27 -6.83 1.35
C GLN A 244 -14.27 -7.99 1.45
N GLN A 245 -14.94 -8.14 2.60
CA GLN A 245 -15.96 -9.16 2.80
C GLN A 245 -17.15 -8.96 1.85
N ARG A 246 -17.57 -7.72 1.58
CA ARG A 246 -18.64 -7.39 0.64
C ARG A 246 -18.24 -7.67 -0.81
N VAL A 247 -16.96 -7.58 -1.15
CA VAL A 247 -16.48 -7.96 -2.49
C VAL A 247 -16.35 -9.48 -2.65
N LEU A 248 -15.87 -10.18 -1.63
CA LEU A 248 -15.69 -11.63 -1.67
C LEU A 248 -17.01 -12.41 -1.56
N TYR A 249 -17.95 -11.93 -0.74
CA TYR A 249 -19.19 -12.65 -0.40
C TYR A 249 -20.47 -11.88 -0.73
N GLY A 250 -20.38 -10.65 -1.25
CA GLY A 250 -21.55 -9.84 -1.54
C GLY A 250 -22.19 -10.11 -2.90
N PRO A 251 -23.35 -9.46 -3.16
CA PRO A 251 -24.09 -9.59 -4.41
C PRO A 251 -23.34 -9.00 -5.61
N GLN A 252 -22.41 -8.06 -5.36
CA GLN A 252 -21.44 -7.52 -6.32
C GLN A 252 -20.33 -8.53 -6.62
N ARG A 253 -20.68 -9.78 -6.98
CA ARG A 253 -19.68 -10.69 -7.55
C ARG A 253 -19.01 -9.93 -8.70
N LEU A 254 -17.69 -9.98 -8.79
CA LEU A 254 -16.91 -9.52 -9.94
C LEU A 254 -17.19 -10.45 -11.14
N ARG A 255 -18.46 -10.53 -11.59
CA ARG A 255 -19.02 -11.66 -12.35
C ARG A 255 -18.34 -11.85 -13.71
N ASP A 256 -17.69 -10.82 -14.23
CA ASP A 256 -17.19 -10.81 -15.60
C ASP A 256 -15.67 -10.60 -15.71
N ARG A 257 -14.96 -10.24 -14.62
CA ARG A 257 -13.51 -9.92 -14.63
C ARG A 257 -12.80 -10.40 -13.37
N SER A 258 -11.56 -10.84 -13.50
CA SER A 258 -10.74 -11.22 -12.34
C SER A 258 -10.40 -9.99 -11.50
N CYS A 259 -10.45 -10.13 -10.17
CA CYS A 259 -10.05 -9.08 -9.25
C CYS A 259 -8.52 -8.94 -9.25
N TRP A 260 -8.00 -7.75 -9.54
CA TRP A 260 -6.56 -7.48 -9.44
C TRP A 260 -6.10 -7.30 -7.99
N GLY A 261 -6.90 -6.60 -7.18
CA GLY A 261 -6.55 -6.33 -5.78
C GLY A 261 -7.32 -5.17 -5.16
N THR A 262 -6.88 -4.78 -3.96
CA THR A 262 -7.44 -3.63 -3.21
C THR A 262 -6.46 -2.46 -3.21
N LEU A 263 -6.96 -1.28 -3.56
CA LEU A 263 -6.28 0.01 -3.51
C LEU A 263 -6.88 0.83 -2.37
N ILE A 264 -6.04 1.45 -1.53
CA ILE A 264 -6.49 2.33 -0.45
C ILE A 264 -6.13 3.77 -0.79
N VAL A 265 -7.11 4.66 -0.73
CA VAL A 265 -6.94 6.11 -0.92
C VAL A 265 -7.04 6.80 0.43
N GLY A 266 -5.96 7.48 0.81
CA GLY A 266 -5.83 8.16 2.10
C GLY A 266 -5.21 7.27 3.17
N SER A 267 -4.40 7.84 4.05
CA SER A 267 -3.71 7.05 5.10
C SER A 267 -3.09 7.86 6.25
N ALA A 268 -3.52 9.10 6.52
CA ALA A 268 -2.91 9.91 7.58
C ALA A 268 -2.91 9.27 9.00
N GLY A 269 -3.67 8.20 9.24
CA GLY A 269 -3.73 7.48 10.53
C GLY A 269 -3.53 5.95 10.49
N LEU A 270 -3.16 5.36 9.35
CA LEU A 270 -3.01 3.89 9.19
C LEU A 270 -1.55 3.45 8.93
N ALA A 271 -0.58 4.34 9.20
CA ALA A 271 0.82 3.98 9.13
C ALA A 271 1.12 2.82 10.10
N GLY A 272 1.51 1.66 9.56
CA GLY A 272 1.82 0.46 10.34
C GLY A 272 0.69 -0.56 10.48
N THR A 273 -0.55 -0.28 10.04
CA THR A 273 -1.58 -1.32 9.98
C THR A 273 -1.40 -2.11 8.68
N THR A 274 -0.69 -3.23 8.78
CA THR A 274 -0.85 -4.32 7.82
C THR A 274 -2.26 -4.86 8.02
N SER A 275 -3.15 -4.71 7.03
CA SER A 275 -4.47 -5.33 7.09
C SER A 275 -4.28 -6.84 7.16
N SER A 276 -4.54 -7.42 8.33
CA SER A 276 -4.31 -8.83 8.65
C SER A 276 -5.27 -9.80 7.95
N SER A 277 -5.91 -9.42 6.85
CA SER A 277 -6.82 -10.32 6.11
C SER A 277 -6.99 -10.04 4.62
N GLY A 278 -6.28 -9.07 4.04
CA GLY A 278 -6.38 -8.83 2.60
C GLY A 278 -5.10 -8.26 2.03
N SER A 279 -4.64 -8.83 0.92
CA SER A 279 -3.50 -8.33 0.14
C SER A 279 -3.82 -6.94 -0.39
N VAL A 280 -3.43 -5.90 0.37
CA VAL A 280 -3.47 -4.51 -0.11
C VAL A 280 -2.36 -4.34 -1.13
N SER A 281 -2.74 -4.02 -2.36
CA SER A 281 -1.80 -3.97 -3.48
C SER A 281 -1.17 -2.59 -3.64
N ALA A 282 -1.91 -1.50 -3.33
CA ALA A 282 -1.33 -0.16 -3.20
C ALA A 282 -2.09 0.72 -2.21
N ARG A 283 -1.40 1.73 -1.67
CA ARG A 283 -1.90 2.71 -0.71
C ARG A 283 -1.40 4.10 -1.08
N THR A 284 -2.22 5.13 -0.89
CA THR A 284 -1.78 6.54 -0.97
C THR A 284 -1.63 7.15 0.42
N GLY A 285 -0.62 8.00 0.62
CA GLY A 285 -0.34 8.62 1.92
C GLY A 285 0.62 9.79 1.89
N LEU A 286 0.82 10.45 3.03
CA LEU A 286 1.79 11.53 3.15
C LEU A 286 3.24 11.02 3.05
N TYR A 287 3.50 9.83 3.58
CA TYR A 287 4.84 9.25 3.77
C TYR A 287 5.14 8.02 2.89
N GLY A 288 4.49 7.90 1.72
CA GLY A 288 4.80 6.81 0.79
C GLY A 288 6.22 6.89 0.25
N TRP A 289 6.84 5.72 -0.01
CA TRP A 289 8.21 5.62 -0.51
C TRP A 289 8.34 6.03 -1.99
N LEU A 290 7.24 5.97 -2.76
CA LEU A 290 7.17 6.46 -4.14
C LEU A 290 6.52 7.83 -4.18
N ARG A 291 7.29 8.89 -4.40
CA ARG A 291 6.80 10.27 -4.40
C ARG A 291 6.31 10.67 -5.79
N ILE A 292 5.22 11.43 -5.84
CA ILE A 292 4.69 11.97 -7.10
C ILE A 292 4.72 13.49 -7.06
N ASP A 293 5.43 14.05 -8.02
CA ASP A 293 5.57 15.47 -8.22
C ASP A 293 5.16 15.84 -9.66
N ALA A 294 4.57 17.02 -9.84
CA ALA A 294 4.32 17.53 -11.19
C ALA A 294 5.67 17.94 -11.79
N ALA A 295 5.99 17.45 -12.99
CA ALA A 295 7.11 18.00 -13.74
C ALA A 295 6.72 19.42 -14.10
N LEU A 296 7.40 20.41 -13.49
CA LEU A 296 7.23 21.79 -13.88
C LEU A 296 7.79 21.92 -15.30
N ALA A 297 6.95 21.70 -16.31
CA ALA A 297 7.29 22.02 -17.67
C ALA A 297 7.68 23.50 -17.66
N ALA A 298 8.92 23.80 -18.03
CA ALA A 298 9.40 25.17 -18.19
C ALA A 298 8.31 25.99 -18.88
N LEU A 299 7.85 27.06 -18.22
CA LEU A 299 6.69 27.84 -18.67
C LEU A 299 6.82 28.11 -20.18
N PRO A 300 5.86 27.66 -21.01
CA PRO A 300 5.85 28.10 -22.40
C PRO A 300 5.64 29.61 -22.40
N SER A 301 6.48 30.32 -23.15
CA SER A 301 6.31 31.75 -23.43
C SER A 301 4.85 32.05 -23.78
N PRO A 302 4.27 33.18 -23.31
CA PRO A 302 2.82 33.45 -23.34
C PRO A 302 2.17 33.54 -24.74
N LEU A 303 2.90 33.25 -25.81
CA LEU A 303 2.45 33.42 -27.20
C LEU A 303 2.22 32.11 -27.96
N THR A 304 2.40 30.95 -27.33
CA THR A 304 2.09 29.66 -27.98
C THR A 304 1.47 28.70 -26.97
N ARG A 305 0.14 28.72 -26.87
CA ARG A 305 -0.63 27.72 -26.11
C ARG A 305 -0.93 26.55 -27.05
N PRO A 306 -0.25 25.38 -26.95
CA PRO A 306 -0.73 24.19 -27.61
C PRO A 306 -2.11 23.79 -27.02
N PRO A 307 -3.03 23.25 -27.82
CA PRO A 307 -4.44 23.09 -27.44
C PRO A 307 -4.73 22.05 -26.34
N SER A 308 -3.74 21.29 -25.87
CA SER A 308 -3.92 20.31 -24.78
C SER A 308 -2.60 20.04 -24.06
N ALA A 309 -2.15 20.95 -23.20
CA ALA A 309 -0.97 20.72 -22.37
C ALA A 309 -1.27 19.65 -21.31
N SER A 310 -1.06 18.37 -21.64
CA SER A 310 -1.08 17.27 -20.67
C SER A 310 0.02 17.50 -19.64
N ILE A 311 -0.35 17.59 -18.36
CA ILE A 311 0.61 17.70 -17.26
C ILE A 311 1.44 16.42 -17.21
N THR A 312 2.76 16.54 -17.30
CA THR A 312 3.70 15.44 -17.05
C THR A 312 3.92 15.32 -15.55
N TRP A 313 3.81 14.11 -15.02
CA TRP A 313 4.09 13.76 -13.64
C TRP A 313 5.36 12.94 -13.56
N ILE A 314 6.11 13.08 -12.47
CA ILE A 314 7.31 12.30 -12.18
C ILE A 314 7.05 11.48 -10.93
N ALA A 315 7.17 10.16 -11.05
CA ALA A 315 7.21 9.24 -9.93
C ALA A 315 8.67 8.98 -9.56
N SER A 316 9.07 9.30 -8.33
CA SER A 316 10.45 9.20 -7.85
C SER A 316 10.57 8.37 -6.58
N SER A 317 11.63 7.57 -6.49
CA SER A 317 11.96 6.73 -5.35
C SER A 317 13.48 6.59 -5.20
N PRO A 318 14.01 6.08 -4.08
CA PRO A 318 15.43 5.79 -3.92
C PRO A 318 16.01 4.82 -4.96
N TRP A 319 15.17 4.01 -5.60
CA TRP A 319 15.58 2.98 -6.58
C TRP A 319 15.38 3.41 -8.04
N GLY A 320 14.98 4.66 -8.27
CA GLY A 320 14.79 5.22 -9.61
C GLY A 320 13.51 6.04 -9.73
N SER A 321 13.30 6.56 -10.94
CA SER A 321 12.17 7.42 -11.28
C SER A 321 11.68 7.16 -12.70
N PHE A 322 10.44 7.52 -13.00
CA PHE A 322 9.90 7.55 -14.35
C PHE A 322 8.87 8.67 -14.50
N ALA A 323 8.68 9.15 -15.73
CA ALA A 323 7.66 10.14 -16.02
C ALA A 323 6.41 9.49 -16.63
N PHE A 324 5.27 10.12 -16.44
CA PHE A 324 4.01 9.67 -17.01
C PHE A 324 3.06 10.83 -17.28
N GLN A 325 2.11 10.61 -18.17
CA GLN A 325 1.07 11.56 -18.53
C GLN A 325 -0.30 10.89 -18.44
N LEU A 326 -1.29 11.66 -18.00
CA LEU A 326 -2.69 11.29 -18.07
C LEU A 326 -3.27 11.93 -19.31
N LEU A 327 -3.53 11.13 -20.33
CA LEU A 327 -4.24 11.58 -21.53
C LEU A 327 -5.73 11.35 -21.33
N ARG A 328 -6.55 12.26 -21.85
CA ARG A 328 -8.01 12.13 -21.85
C ARG A 328 -8.52 12.44 -23.24
N ASP A 329 -9.21 11.47 -23.83
CA ASP A 329 -9.94 11.69 -25.09
C ASP A 329 -11.23 12.44 -24.73
N VAL A 330 -11.43 13.62 -25.35
CA VAL A 330 -12.61 14.48 -25.20
C VAL A 330 -13.63 14.13 -26.27
#